data_AF-A0AAJ1TLK3-F1
#
_entry.id   AF-A0AAJ1TLK3-F1
#
_cell.length_a   1.000
_cell.length_b   1.000
_cell.length_c   1.000
_cell.angle_alpha   90.00
_cell.angle_beta   90.00
_cell.angle_gamma   90.00
#
_symmetry.space_group_name_H-M   'P 1'
#
loop_
_entity.id
_entity.type
_entity.pdbx_description
1 polymer ?
#
loop_
_entity_poly.entity_id
_entity_poly.type
_entity_poly.pdbx_seq_one_letter_code
_entity_poly.pdbx_strand_id
1 'polypeptide(L)'
;MNARKKFKIPDEIDKSIYLVRSFKFVYLLVVVPLIGLGWLIYEVFPDVDDAIYQQIRLILALLPLTLGVAMIVMRPIRERRNINLLQFLIWIVRFRQRQKKFYFKQKRMGG
;
A
#
# COMPACT_ATOMS: atom_id res chain seq x y z
N MET A 1 27.87 38.06 -14.62
CA MET A 1 26.56 37.87 -13.97
C MET A 1 26.62 36.61 -13.11
N ASN A 2 26.70 36.76 -11.78
CA ASN A 2 26.80 35.63 -10.86
C ASN A 2 25.46 34.88 -10.82
N ALA A 3 25.48 33.60 -11.18
CA ALA A 3 24.31 32.72 -11.11
C ALA A 3 23.82 32.64 -9.66
N ARG A 4 22.65 33.24 -9.38
CA ARG A 4 22.00 33.13 -8.07
C ARG A 4 21.78 31.65 -7.78
N LYS A 5 22.45 31.12 -6.74
CA LYS A 5 22.18 29.77 -6.23
C LYS A 5 20.70 29.69 -5.87
N LYS A 6 19.94 28.88 -6.61
CA LYS A 6 18.54 28.60 -6.28
C LYS A 6 18.54 27.79 -4.99
N PHE A 7 18.03 28.38 -3.91
CA PHE A 7 17.76 27.67 -2.67
C PHE A 7 16.74 26.57 -2.97
N LYS A 8 17.19 25.31 -3.02
CA LYS A 8 16.30 24.17 -3.03
C LYS A 8 15.90 23.95 -1.57
N ILE A 9 14.62 24.18 -1.27
CA ILE A 9 14.03 23.73 -0.01
C ILE A 9 14.34 22.23 0.07
N PRO A 10 14.93 21.74 1.17
CA PRO A 10 15.20 20.32 1.31
C PRO A 10 13.87 19.57 1.13
N ASP A 11 13.85 18.64 0.17
CA ASP A 11 12.72 17.74 -0.02
C ASP A 11 12.38 17.12 1.32
N GLU A 12 11.10 17.16 1.70
CA GLU A 12 10.55 16.73 2.99
C GLU A 12 11.35 15.55 3.57
N ILE A 13 12.07 15.78 4.67
CA ILE A 13 12.82 14.73 5.35
C ILE A 13 11.79 13.72 5.86
N ASP A 14 11.69 12.62 5.14
CA ASP A 14 10.74 11.55 5.43
C ASP A 14 11.14 10.91 6.77
N LYS A 15 10.38 11.22 7.84
CA LYS A 15 10.61 10.72 9.20
C LYS A 15 10.33 9.21 9.36
N SER A 16 9.99 8.51 8.27
CA SER A 16 9.69 7.09 8.36
C SER A 16 10.93 6.25 8.66
N ILE A 17 10.75 5.25 9.51
CA ILE A 17 11.79 4.28 9.86
C ILE A 17 11.87 3.26 8.72
N TYR A 18 13.07 3.06 8.18
CA TYR A 18 13.34 2.12 7.10
C TYR A 18 14.09 0.90 7.65
N LEU A 19 13.62 -0.31 7.33
CA LEU A 19 14.34 -1.56 7.59
C LEU A 19 15.47 -1.77 6.57
N VAL A 20 15.17 -1.46 5.31
CA VAL A 20 16.09 -1.52 4.16
C VAL A 20 15.79 -0.28 3.31
N ARG A 21 16.73 0.18 2.47
CA ARG A 21 16.66 1.43 1.67
C ARG A 21 15.28 1.75 1.04
N SER A 22 14.50 0.74 0.67
CA SER A 22 13.18 0.89 0.05
C SER A 22 12.01 0.35 0.89
N PHE A 23 12.28 -0.24 2.06
CA PHE A 23 11.27 -0.93 2.87
C PHE A 23 11.04 -0.22 4.20
N LYS A 24 9.89 0.44 4.32
CA LYS A 24 9.47 1.13 5.55
C LYS A 24 9.01 0.13 6.60
N PHE A 25 9.30 0.40 7.87
CA PHE A 25 8.84 -0.41 8.99
C PHE A 25 7.31 -0.55 9.03
N VAL A 26 6.60 0.51 8.64
CA VAL A 26 5.12 0.52 8.52
C VAL A 26 4.59 -0.56 7.57
N TYR A 27 5.38 -1.00 6.59
CA TYR A 27 4.97 -2.07 5.68
C TYR A 27 4.88 -3.43 6.38
N LEU A 28 5.59 -3.65 7.49
CA LEU A 28 5.42 -4.87 8.29
C LEU A 28 4.00 -5.00 8.85
N LEU A 29 3.35 -3.89 9.19
CA LEU A 29 1.95 -3.90 9.65
C LEU A 29 0.98 -4.39 8.57
N VAL A 30 1.38 -4.36 7.30
CA VAL A 30 0.59 -4.88 6.18
C VAL A 30 1.05 -6.29 5.81
N VAL A 31 2.36 -6.53 5.76
CA VAL A 31 2.93 -7.81 5.32
C VAL A 31 2.69 -8.93 6.33
N VAL A 32 2.88 -8.68 7.63
CA VAL A 32 2.73 -9.72 8.67
C VAL A 32 1.31 -10.32 8.69
N PRO A 33 0.22 -9.52 8.70
CA PRO A 33 -1.13 -10.06 8.60
C PRO A 33 -1.38 -10.86 7.32
N LEU A 34 -0.79 -10.46 6.19
CA LEU A 34 -0.95 -11.16 4.92
C LEU A 34 -0.23 -12.51 4.89
N ILE A 35 0.94 -12.62 5.54
CA ILE A 35 1.61 -13.90 5.77
C ILE A 35 0.72 -14.81 6.63
N GLY A 36 0.18 -14.27 7.74
CA GLY A 36 -0.73 -15.03 8.60
C GLY A 36 -1.99 -15.49 7.87
N LEU A 37 -2.56 -14.64 7.01
CA LEU A 37 -3.72 -14.97 6.19
C LEU A 37 -3.38 -16.04 5.14
N GLY A 38 -2.21 -15.98 4.52
CA GLY A 38 -1.72 -17.01 3.61
C GLY A 38 -1.54 -18.37 4.29
N TRP A 39 -0.95 -18.38 5.50
CA TRP A 39 -0.82 -19.59 6.31
C TRP A 39 -2.19 -20.15 6.71
N LEU A 40 -3.14 -19.30 7.11
CA LEU A 40 -4.50 -19.72 7.42
C LEU A 40 -5.21 -20.33 6.21
N ILE A 41 -5.06 -19.75 5.02
CA ILE A 41 -5.57 -20.34 3.77
C ILE A 41 -4.93 -21.71 3.55
N TYR A 42 -3.61 -21.83 3.73
CA TYR A 42 -2.95 -23.12 3.58
C TYR A 42 -3.53 -24.16 4.53
N GLU A 43 -3.69 -23.88 5.82
CA GLU A 43 -4.21 -24.82 6.82
C GLU A 43 -5.69 -25.20 6.62
N VAL A 44 -6.54 -24.27 6.17
CA VAL A 44 -7.97 -24.53 5.98
C VAL A 44 -8.25 -25.39 4.75
N PHE A 45 -7.37 -25.36 3.74
CA PHE A 45 -7.54 -26.17 2.54
C PHE A 45 -7.18 -27.64 2.82
N PRO A 46 -8.03 -28.58 2.40
CA PRO A 46 -7.83 -30.00 2.69
C PRO A 46 -6.53 -30.52 2.07
N ASP A 47 -5.85 -31.39 2.81
CA ASP A 47 -4.62 -32.03 2.33
C ASP A 47 -5.00 -33.20 1.42
N VAL A 48 -4.82 -33.00 0.11
CA VAL A 48 -5.11 -34.02 -0.92
C VAL A 48 -3.79 -34.44 -1.53
N ASP A 49 -3.53 -35.75 -1.61
CA ASP A 49 -2.28 -36.32 -2.17
C ASP A 49 -2.10 -36.10 -3.68
N ASP A 50 -2.99 -35.31 -4.30
CA ASP A 50 -2.85 -34.89 -5.69
C ASP A 50 -1.85 -33.73 -5.79
N ALA A 51 -0.76 -33.97 -6.52
CA ALA A 51 0.29 -32.99 -6.76
C ALA A 51 -0.24 -31.68 -7.39
N ILE A 52 -1.25 -31.75 -8.25
CA ILE A 52 -1.86 -30.55 -8.87
C ILE A 52 -2.61 -29.76 -7.80
N TYR A 53 -3.32 -30.44 -6.91
CA TYR A 53 -4.06 -29.81 -5.83
C TYR A 53 -3.12 -29.08 -4.86
N GLN A 54 -2.01 -29.71 -4.49
CA GLN A 54 -0.99 -29.10 -3.63
C GLN A 54 -0.40 -27.82 -4.23
N GLN A 55 -0.16 -27.80 -5.55
CA GLN A 55 0.31 -26.60 -6.25
C GLN A 55 -0.73 -25.48 -6.19
N ILE A 56 -2.01 -25.79 -6.44
CA ILE A 56 -3.09 -24.80 -6.37
C ILE A 56 -3.23 -24.24 -4.95
N ARG A 57 -3.21 -25.11 -3.94
CA ARG A 57 -3.24 -24.72 -2.52
C ARG A 57 -2.11 -23.75 -2.18
N LEU A 58 -0.89 -24.04 -2.60
CA LEU A 58 0.26 -23.17 -2.38
C LEU A 58 0.11 -21.82 -3.09
N ILE A 59 -0.35 -21.82 -4.34
CA ILE A 59 -0.59 -20.58 -5.10
C ILE A 59 -1.63 -19.69 -4.39
N LEU A 60 -2.73 -20.30 -3.92
CA LEU A 60 -3.79 -19.58 -3.21
C LEU A 60 -3.29 -19.03 -1.86
N ALA A 61 -2.47 -19.80 -1.14
CA ALA A 61 -1.86 -19.36 0.11
C ALA A 61 -0.88 -18.18 -0.09
N LEU A 62 -0.16 -18.13 -1.22
CA LEU A 62 0.79 -17.05 -1.52
C LEU A 62 0.13 -15.80 -2.13
N LEU A 63 -1.09 -15.92 -2.64
CA LEU A 63 -1.82 -14.85 -3.32
C LEU A 63 -1.98 -13.56 -2.47
N PRO A 64 -2.38 -13.62 -1.19
CA PRO A 64 -2.49 -12.42 -0.36
C PRO A 64 -1.16 -11.70 -0.18
N LEU A 65 -0.08 -12.46 0.06
CA LEU A 65 1.25 -11.91 0.26
C LEU A 65 1.76 -11.23 -1.02
N THR A 66 1.65 -11.91 -2.16
CA THR A 66 2.09 -11.38 -3.47
C THR A 66 1.35 -10.09 -3.83
N LEU A 67 0.03 -10.03 -3.62
CA LEU A 67 -0.76 -8.81 -3.81
C LEU A 67 -0.34 -7.68 -2.87
N GLY A 68 -0.09 -8.00 -1.59
CA GLY A 68 0.40 -7.03 -0.60
C GLY A 68 1.73 -6.40 -1.00
N VAL A 69 2.69 -7.23 -1.39
CA VAL A 69 4.00 -6.78 -1.87
C VAL A 69 3.85 -5.98 -3.16
N ALA A 70 3.01 -6.42 -4.09
CA ALA A 70 2.73 -5.68 -5.32
C ALA A 70 2.21 -4.27 -5.02
N MET A 71 1.31 -4.10 -4.05
CA MET A 71 0.82 -2.77 -3.65
C MET A 71 1.88 -1.84 -3.05
N ILE A 72 2.92 -2.40 -2.43
CA ILE A 72 4.02 -1.64 -1.84
C ILE A 72 5.03 -1.24 -2.92
N VAL A 73 5.30 -2.13 -3.89
CA VAL A 73 6.32 -1.95 -4.92
C VAL A 73 5.79 -1.18 -6.13
N MET A 74 4.54 -1.42 -6.53
CA MET A 74 3.94 -0.77 -7.70
C MET A 74 3.79 0.74 -7.47
N ARG A 75 4.12 1.50 -8.51
CA ARG A 75 4.03 2.95 -8.55
C ARG A 75 3.02 3.34 -9.63
N PRO A 76 1.78 3.72 -9.25
CA PRO A 76 0.72 3.97 -10.22
C PRO A 76 0.96 5.23 -11.06
N ILE A 77 1.71 6.21 -10.53
CA ILE A 77 1.99 7.50 -11.19
C ILE A 77 3.46 7.52 -11.60
N ARG A 78 3.74 7.47 -12.92
CA ARG A 78 5.11 7.43 -13.47
C ARG A 78 5.96 8.64 -13.06
N GLU A 79 5.33 9.81 -12.99
CA GLU A 79 5.98 11.08 -12.65
C GLU A 79 6.36 11.17 -11.16
N ARG A 80 5.61 10.52 -10.26
CA ARG A 80 5.82 10.59 -8.81
C ARG A 80 6.31 9.25 -8.26
N ARG A 81 7.62 9.04 -8.38
CA ARG A 81 8.30 7.82 -7.91
C ARG A 81 8.26 7.57 -6.40
N ASN A 82 7.88 8.57 -5.60
CA ASN A 82 7.77 8.45 -4.15
C ASN A 82 6.41 7.93 -3.67
N ILE A 83 5.41 7.83 -4.54
CA ILE A 83 4.06 7.40 -4.18
C ILE A 83 3.86 5.95 -4.63
N ASN A 84 3.64 5.05 -3.67
CA ASN A 84 3.27 3.67 -3.95
C ASN A 84 1.75 3.49 -4.10
N LEU A 85 1.33 2.34 -4.63
CA LEU A 85 -0.07 2.04 -4.86
C LEU A 85 -0.89 2.07 -3.56
N LEU A 86 -0.34 1.54 -2.46
CA LEU A 86 -0.99 1.59 -1.15
C LEU A 86 -1.33 3.03 -0.72
N GLN A 87 -0.35 3.94 -0.78
CA GLN A 87 -0.56 5.35 -0.45
C GLN A 87 -1.55 6.03 -1.38
N PHE A 88 -1.51 5.70 -2.67
CA PHE A 88 -2.44 6.22 -3.65
C PHE A 88 -3.89 5.80 -3.34
N LEU A 89 -4.13 4.53 -2.99
CA LEU A 89 -5.44 4.05 -2.58
C LEU A 89 -5.94 4.74 -1.31
N ILE A 90 -5.07 4.85 -0.29
CA ILE A 90 -5.39 5.58 0.95
C ILE A 90 -5.77 7.04 0.63
N TRP A 91 -5.05 7.68 -0.28
CA TRP A 91 -5.33 9.05 -0.69
C TRP A 91 -6.69 9.18 -1.38
N ILE A 92 -7.05 8.27 -2.29
CA ILE A 92 -8.37 8.24 -2.92
C ILE A 92 -9.49 8.10 -1.88
N VAL A 93 -9.34 7.16 -0.93
CA VAL A 93 -10.34 6.93 0.12
C VAL A 93 -10.51 8.19 0.98
N ARG A 94 -9.41 8.77 1.45
CA ARG A 94 -9.44 10.02 2.23
C ARG A 94 -10.01 11.19 1.44
N PHE A 95 -9.71 11.28 0.15
CA PHE A 95 -10.27 12.30 -0.73
C PHE A 95 -11.80 12.18 -0.82
N ARG A 96 -12.33 10.98 -1.08
CA ARG A 96 -13.77 10.71 -1.10
C ARG A 96 -14.44 11.06 0.23
N GLN A 97 -13.82 10.69 1.35
CA GLN A 97 -14.32 11.03 2.69
C GLN A 97 -14.37 12.55 2.93
N ARG A 98 -13.35 13.29 2.50
CA ARG A 98 -13.34 14.77 2.59
C ARG A 98 -14.44 15.39 1.74
N GLN A 99 -14.60 14.96 0.49
CA GLN A 99 -15.65 15.44 -0.40
C GLN A 99 -17.04 15.28 0.25
N LYS A 100 -17.34 14.10 0.82
CA LYS A 100 -18.60 13.87 1.57
C LYS A 100 -18.80 14.91 2.67
N LYS A 101 -17.78 15.17 3.50
CA LYS A 101 -17.88 16.17 4.59
C LYS A 101 -18.17 17.58 4.07
N PHE A 102 -17.57 17.99 2.95
CA PHE A 102 -17.81 19.32 2.36
C PHE A 102 -19.23 19.45 1.81
N TYR A 103 -19.69 18.50 1.00
CA TYR A 103 -21.03 18.54 0.40
C TYR A 103 -22.15 18.52 1.46
N PHE A 104 -22.04 17.67 2.50
CA PHE A 104 -23.04 17.61 3.57
C PHE A 104 -22.99 18.83 4.51
N LYS A 105 -21.81 19.42 4.73
CA LYS A 105 -21.68 20.65 5.54
C LYS A 105 -22.24 21.87 4.81
N GLN A 106 -22.08 21.95 3.49
CA GLN A 106 -22.60 23.06 2.69
C GLN A 106 -24.13 23.03 2.60
N LYS A 107 -24.76 21.83 2.53
CA LYS A 107 -26.22 21.68 2.53
C LYS A 107 -26.91 22.09 3.84
N ARG A 108 -26.18 22.11 4.96
CA ARG A 108 -26.67 22.50 6.29
C ARG A 108 -26.57 23.99 6.61
N MET A 109 -25.84 24.78 5.80
CA MET A 109 -25.67 26.22 6.00
C MET A 109 -26.50 27.06 5.00
N GLY A 110 -27.20 26.43 4.06
CA GLY A 110 -27.98 27.09 3.01
C GLY A 110 -29.49 26.81 3.07
N GLY A 111 -30.00 26.34 4.21
CA GLY A 111 -31.43 26.22 4.51
C GLY A 111 -31.69 26.73 5.91
#